data_AF-A0A2N3VN70-F1
#
_entry.id   AF-A0A2N3VN70-F1
#
_cell.length_a   1.000
_cell.length_b   1.000
_cell.length_c   1.000
_cell.angle_alpha   90.00
_cell.angle_beta   90.00
_cell.angle_gamma   90.00
#
_symmetry.space_group_name_H-M   'P 1'
#
loop_
_entity.id
_entity.type
_entity.pdbx_description
1 polymer ?
#
loop_
_entity_poly.entity_id
_entity_poly.type
_entity_poly.pdbx_seq_one_letter_code
_entity_poly.pdbx_strand_id
1 'polypeptide(L)'
;MKTWVAAAVAAGLTAGVSGEAEGVFSSMVSHVKAWFVSPAVDEGVPFTAEATVVDPWDVCVGGGGKVFLKSPSLTAVTQEFGKRWSGSDPNYWKTSTFDTRYEAKPANYTIVNLLIQGKSSKAVVIERITVKPVSVKDAPKGLRLRTVGECGDANTSRFLVDLDTERPQLKFRDGKDDDGKRRVSSFPYKVTSDDPETAVIVPMTNEHDYRFKFVIEWKSGAESGELEVGDGGRGDDPFEVVSGSASKQYTLNQDLKPRPTQEPKVTDPFAEIDAQGQ
;
A
#
# COMPACT_ATOMS: atom_id res chain seq x y z
N MET A 1 15.14 7.52 48.70
CA MET A 1 14.34 6.73 47.73
C MET A 1 13.64 7.72 46.80
N LYS A 2 13.82 7.54 45.48
CA LYS A 2 13.29 8.38 44.40
C LYS A 2 11.83 8.01 44.09
N THR A 3 11.01 9.00 43.68
CA THR A 3 10.15 9.03 42.45
C THR A 3 9.17 10.21 42.52
N TRP A 4 9.44 11.33 41.84
CA TRP A 4 9.06 11.75 40.47
C TRP A 4 7.63 12.31 40.36
N VAL A 5 7.57 13.62 40.09
CA VAL A 5 6.41 14.45 39.76
C VAL A 5 6.25 14.49 38.24
N ALA A 6 5.08 14.16 37.71
CA ALA A 6 4.74 14.37 36.30
C ALA A 6 4.00 15.71 36.16
N ALA A 7 4.61 16.65 35.44
CA ALA A 7 4.01 17.92 35.08
C ALA A 7 3.17 17.75 33.80
N ALA A 8 1.89 18.11 33.88
CA ALA A 8 1.03 18.31 32.74
C ALA A 8 1.31 19.70 32.14
N VAL A 9 1.62 19.77 30.84
CA VAL A 9 1.58 21.03 30.09
C VAL A 9 0.35 20.99 29.20
N ALA A 10 -0.67 21.71 29.63
CA ALA A 10 -1.80 22.11 28.80
C ALA A 10 -1.41 23.38 28.03
N ALA A 11 -1.63 23.38 26.72
CA ALA A 11 -1.74 24.60 25.94
C ALA A 11 -2.92 24.42 24.97
N GLY A 12 -4.05 25.03 25.33
CA GLY A 12 -5.18 25.24 24.44
C GLY A 12 -5.02 26.57 23.69
N LEU A 13 -5.67 26.68 22.53
CA LEU A 13 -6.04 27.95 21.94
C LEU A 13 -7.48 27.88 21.42
N THR A 14 -8.25 28.87 21.85
CA THR A 14 -9.66 29.13 21.55
C THR A 14 -9.81 30.13 20.38
N ALA A 15 -10.53 29.71 19.34
CA ALA A 15 -11.52 30.39 18.47
C ALA A 15 -11.34 31.83 17.89
N GLY A 16 -11.66 31.94 16.58
CA GLY A 16 -12.18 33.12 15.85
C GLY A 16 -11.26 33.62 14.73
N VAL A 17 -11.57 33.60 13.41
CA VAL A 17 -12.75 34.17 12.72
C VAL A 17 -12.96 33.52 11.32
N SER A 18 -14.22 33.14 11.05
CA SER A 18 -14.97 32.94 9.79
C SER A 18 -14.44 32.04 8.64
N GLY A 19 -15.20 30.96 8.36
CA GLY A 19 -15.42 30.45 7.00
C GLY A 19 -15.18 28.95 6.81
N GLU A 20 -16.13 28.13 7.25
CA GLU A 20 -16.50 26.81 6.67
C GLU A 20 -15.38 25.90 6.13
N ALA A 21 -14.68 25.16 7.00
CA ALA A 21 -13.90 23.97 6.60
C ALA A 21 -13.69 22.93 7.73
N GLU A 22 -14.49 22.95 8.80
CA GLU A 22 -14.23 22.12 10.00
C GLU A 22 -14.88 20.73 10.02
N GLY A 23 -15.48 20.27 8.92
CA GLY A 23 -16.25 19.00 8.92
C GLY A 23 -15.47 17.71 8.65
N VAL A 24 -14.35 17.76 7.91
CA VAL A 24 -13.81 16.54 7.25
C VAL A 24 -12.47 16.06 7.82
N PHE A 25 -11.65 16.94 8.40
CA PHE A 25 -10.34 16.54 8.94
C PHE A 25 -10.39 15.99 10.38
N SER A 26 -11.47 16.27 11.14
CA SER A 26 -11.60 15.85 12.55
C SER A 26 -11.83 14.33 12.72
N SER A 27 -12.55 13.69 11.80
CA SER A 27 -12.85 12.26 11.94
C SER A 27 -11.65 11.37 11.63
N MET A 28 -10.77 11.76 10.70
CA MET A 28 -9.56 10.97 10.39
C MET A 28 -8.49 11.06 11.48
N VAL A 29 -8.40 12.18 12.21
CA VAL A 29 -7.36 12.38 13.23
C VAL A 29 -7.71 11.72 14.58
N SER A 30 -9.00 11.49 14.88
CA SER A 30 -9.41 10.88 16.15
C SER A 30 -9.31 9.35 16.17
N HIS A 31 -9.44 8.67 15.02
CA HIS A 31 -9.35 7.21 14.94
C HIS A 31 -7.92 6.66 14.88
N VAL A 32 -6.92 7.51 14.63
CA VAL A 32 -5.50 7.12 14.59
C VAL A 32 -4.89 7.00 16.00
N LYS A 33 -5.50 7.63 17.03
CA LYS A 33 -4.87 7.74 18.36
C LYS A 33 -4.84 6.48 19.23
N ALA A 34 -5.59 5.43 18.89
CA ALA A 34 -5.93 4.38 19.87
C ALA A 34 -5.19 3.03 19.70
N TRP A 35 -4.34 2.83 18.70
CA TRP A 35 -3.73 1.51 18.41
C TRP A 35 -2.19 1.49 18.37
N PHE A 36 -1.52 2.52 18.90
CA PHE A 36 -0.07 2.65 18.78
C PHE A 36 0.71 1.59 19.58
N VAL A 37 1.14 0.54 18.88
CA VAL A 37 2.42 -0.11 19.14
C VAL A 37 3.29 0.17 17.92
N SER A 38 4.01 1.28 17.95
CA SER A 38 5.06 1.56 16.97
C SER A 38 6.20 0.54 17.16
N PRO A 39 6.77 -0.02 16.10
CA PRO A 39 8.10 -0.60 16.19
C PRO A 39 9.06 0.52 16.62
N ALA A 40 10.11 0.18 17.36
CA ALA A 40 11.04 1.12 18.00
C ALA A 40 11.19 2.45 17.24
N VAL A 41 10.75 3.55 17.87
CA VAL A 41 11.01 4.89 17.36
C VAL A 41 12.52 5.05 17.33
N ASP A 42 13.10 4.99 16.13
CA ASP A 42 14.51 5.28 15.96
C ASP A 42 14.67 6.78 16.24
N GLU A 43 15.07 7.11 17.48
CA GLU A 43 15.09 8.49 17.99
C GLU A 43 15.97 9.42 17.15
N GLY A 44 16.90 8.85 16.35
CA GLY A 44 17.77 9.58 15.43
C GLY A 44 17.15 9.92 14.06
N VAL A 45 15.99 9.37 13.71
CA VAL A 45 15.38 9.61 12.38
C VAL A 45 14.48 10.86 12.42
N PRO A 46 14.75 11.91 11.62
CA PRO A 46 14.05 13.21 11.73
C PRO A 46 12.66 13.26 11.08
N PHE A 47 12.10 12.11 10.68
CA PHE A 47 10.82 11.96 10.01
C PHE A 47 10.11 10.68 10.46
N THR A 48 8.84 10.54 10.09
CA THR A 48 8.07 9.30 10.16
C THR A 48 7.78 8.81 8.76
N ALA A 49 7.77 7.49 8.58
CA ALA A 49 7.35 6.84 7.34
C ALA A 49 6.34 5.75 7.67
N GLU A 50 5.19 5.78 7.03
CA GLU A 50 4.14 4.79 7.18
C GLU A 50 3.76 4.26 5.81
N ALA A 51 3.81 2.95 5.65
CA ALA A 51 3.47 2.30 4.40
C ALA A 51 2.35 1.29 4.61
N THR A 52 1.35 1.33 3.74
CA THR A 52 0.19 0.43 3.81
C THR A 52 -0.14 -0.13 2.43
N VAL A 53 -0.46 -1.41 2.39
CA VAL A 53 -0.89 -2.10 1.18
C VAL A 53 -2.36 -1.74 0.91
N VAL A 54 -2.65 -1.32 -0.32
CA VAL A 54 -4.04 -1.21 -0.81
C VAL A 54 -4.59 -2.62 -1.04
N ASP A 55 -5.86 -2.86 -0.67
CA ASP A 55 -6.46 -4.21 -0.78
C ASP A 55 -6.32 -4.75 -2.22
N PRO A 56 -5.66 -5.91 -2.44
CA PRO A 56 -5.52 -6.49 -3.77
C PRO A 56 -6.83 -6.86 -4.47
N TRP A 57 -7.96 -6.86 -3.73
CA TRP A 57 -9.30 -7.01 -4.30
C TRP A 57 -9.95 -5.71 -4.75
N ASP A 58 -9.36 -4.55 -4.46
CA ASP A 58 -9.89 -3.25 -4.85
C ASP A 58 -9.76 -3.08 -6.37
N VAL A 59 -10.88 -3.24 -7.07
CA VAL A 59 -10.96 -3.08 -8.53
C VAL A 59 -10.76 -1.64 -8.96
N CYS A 60 -10.94 -0.66 -8.07
CA CYS A 60 -10.88 0.75 -8.44
C CYS A 60 -9.47 1.29 -8.58
N VAL A 61 -8.55 0.77 -7.80
CA VAL A 61 -7.12 1.09 -7.96
C VAL A 61 -6.41 0.07 -8.87
N GLY A 62 -7.18 -0.85 -9.43
CA GLY A 62 -6.74 -1.98 -10.22
C GLY A 62 -5.90 -2.98 -9.43
N GLY A 63 -6.47 -3.63 -8.43
CA GLY A 63 -5.78 -4.68 -7.67
C GLY A 63 -5.46 -5.94 -8.50
N GLY A 64 -4.26 -6.50 -8.28
CA GLY A 64 -3.77 -7.68 -9.02
C GLY A 64 -4.47 -9.01 -8.69
N GLY A 65 -5.45 -8.99 -7.77
CA GLY A 65 -6.09 -10.18 -7.23
C GLY A 65 -5.19 -10.93 -6.25
N LYS A 66 -5.52 -12.20 -5.99
CA LYS A 66 -4.77 -13.04 -5.05
C LYS A 66 -4.47 -14.44 -5.60
N VAL A 67 -3.38 -15.03 -5.13
CA VAL A 67 -3.07 -16.46 -5.25
C VAL A 67 -3.45 -17.14 -3.94
N PHE A 68 -4.34 -18.12 -4.01
CA PHE A 68 -4.70 -18.99 -2.88
C PHE A 68 -3.83 -20.24 -2.89
N LEU A 69 -2.99 -20.40 -1.87
CA LEU A 69 -2.15 -21.59 -1.70
C LEU A 69 -2.99 -22.81 -1.30
N LYS A 70 -4.05 -22.58 -0.55
CA LYS A 70 -5.09 -23.58 -0.30
C LYS A 70 -6.28 -23.26 -1.19
N SER A 71 -6.50 -24.05 -2.24
CA SER A 71 -7.55 -23.75 -3.21
C SER A 71 -8.96 -23.81 -2.58
N PRO A 72 -9.73 -22.71 -2.60
CA PRO A 72 -11.13 -22.73 -2.19
C PRO A 72 -11.98 -23.52 -3.18
N SER A 73 -13.10 -24.08 -2.71
CA SER A 73 -14.12 -24.64 -3.60
C SER A 73 -14.89 -23.53 -4.31
N LEU A 74 -15.49 -23.85 -5.45
CA LEU A 74 -16.35 -22.90 -6.16
C LEU A 74 -17.45 -22.33 -5.24
N THR A 75 -18.10 -23.19 -4.45
CA THR A 75 -19.12 -22.77 -3.48
C THR A 75 -18.57 -21.79 -2.44
N ALA A 76 -17.33 -21.99 -1.96
CA ALA A 76 -16.73 -21.08 -1.00
C ALA A 76 -16.44 -19.71 -1.63
N VAL A 77 -15.92 -19.70 -2.87
CA VAL A 77 -15.68 -18.46 -3.63
C VAL A 77 -17.02 -17.73 -3.88
N THR A 78 -18.05 -18.40 -4.37
CA THR A 78 -19.33 -17.74 -4.67
C THR A 78 -20.03 -17.20 -3.43
N GLN A 79 -19.95 -17.90 -2.30
CA GLN A 79 -20.48 -17.41 -1.02
C GLN A 79 -19.72 -16.18 -0.51
N GLU A 80 -18.39 -16.16 -0.62
CA GLU A 80 -17.59 -15.03 -0.16
C GLU A 80 -17.83 -13.79 -1.02
N PHE A 81 -17.66 -13.91 -2.33
CA PHE A 81 -17.81 -12.78 -3.24
C PHE A 81 -19.27 -12.32 -3.35
N GLY A 82 -20.24 -13.23 -3.16
CA GLY A 82 -21.65 -12.86 -3.03
C GLY A 82 -21.92 -11.95 -1.83
N LYS A 83 -21.19 -12.10 -0.72
CA LYS A 83 -21.28 -11.18 0.42
C LYS A 83 -20.52 -9.87 0.18
N ARG A 84 -19.34 -9.93 -0.45
CA ARG A 84 -18.55 -8.74 -0.79
C ARG A 84 -19.32 -7.80 -1.73
N TRP A 85 -20.09 -8.35 -2.66
CA TRP A 85 -20.83 -7.57 -3.66
C TRP A 85 -22.31 -7.37 -3.38
N SER A 86 -22.87 -7.94 -2.30
CA SER A 86 -24.29 -7.73 -1.97
C SER A 86 -24.62 -6.28 -1.58
N GLY A 87 -23.61 -5.50 -1.19
CA GLY A 87 -23.78 -4.13 -0.69
C GLY A 87 -24.43 -4.05 0.70
N SER A 88 -24.82 -5.17 1.30
CA SER A 88 -25.51 -5.22 2.60
C SER A 88 -24.59 -4.86 3.77
N ASP A 89 -23.29 -5.09 3.62
CA ASP A 89 -22.25 -4.66 4.55
C ASP A 89 -21.05 -4.12 3.75
N PRO A 90 -20.90 -2.78 3.63
CA PRO A 90 -19.81 -2.17 2.86
C PRO A 90 -18.43 -2.39 3.48
N ASN A 91 -18.34 -2.84 4.74
CA ASN A 91 -17.09 -3.13 5.43
C ASN A 91 -16.82 -4.64 5.58
N TYR A 92 -17.63 -5.51 4.96
CA TYR A 92 -17.47 -6.97 5.10
C TYR A 92 -16.05 -7.43 4.74
N TRP A 93 -15.46 -6.84 3.70
CA TRP A 93 -14.10 -7.15 3.26
C TRP A 93 -13.03 -6.92 4.35
N LYS A 94 -13.23 -5.99 5.29
CA LYS A 94 -12.31 -5.72 6.40
C LYS A 94 -12.36 -6.79 7.49
N THR A 95 -13.47 -7.51 7.61
CA THR A 95 -13.71 -8.49 8.68
C THR A 95 -13.69 -9.93 8.19
N SER A 96 -13.71 -10.14 6.87
CA SER A 96 -13.65 -11.47 6.28
C SER A 96 -12.34 -12.18 6.61
N THR A 97 -12.45 -13.44 7.02
CA THR A 97 -11.31 -14.34 7.26
C THR A 97 -11.03 -15.25 6.07
N PHE A 98 -11.71 -15.03 4.93
CA PHE A 98 -11.59 -15.89 3.75
C PHE A 98 -10.16 -15.98 3.24
N ASP A 99 -9.49 -14.83 3.11
CA ASP A 99 -8.12 -14.75 2.60
C ASP A 99 -7.15 -15.50 3.51
N THR A 100 -7.22 -15.29 4.83
CA THR A 100 -6.42 -16.02 5.82
C THR A 100 -6.69 -17.52 5.79
N ARG A 101 -7.97 -17.93 5.69
CA ARG A 101 -8.37 -19.35 5.68
C ARG A 101 -7.81 -20.12 4.50
N TYR A 102 -7.60 -19.44 3.37
CA TYR A 102 -7.13 -20.03 2.11
C TYR A 102 -5.69 -19.62 1.76
N GLU A 103 -4.98 -19.01 2.71
CA GLU A 103 -3.57 -18.59 2.56
C GLU A 103 -3.40 -17.72 1.30
N ALA A 104 -4.28 -16.73 1.15
CA ALA A 104 -4.28 -15.84 0.00
C ALA A 104 -3.12 -14.85 0.08
N LYS A 105 -2.40 -14.68 -1.03
CA LYS A 105 -1.30 -13.71 -1.18
C LYS A 105 -1.58 -12.73 -2.32
N PRO A 106 -1.17 -11.45 -2.21
CA PRO A 106 -1.28 -10.48 -3.31
C PRO A 106 -0.60 -11.00 -4.58
N ALA A 107 -1.26 -10.87 -5.73
CA ALA A 107 -0.83 -11.57 -6.94
C ALA A 107 -0.31 -10.64 -8.04
N ASN A 108 0.85 -10.98 -8.61
CA ASN A 108 1.64 -10.29 -9.63
C ASN A 108 2.13 -8.87 -9.28
N TYR A 109 1.31 -8.07 -8.60
CA TYR A 109 1.72 -6.78 -8.09
C TYR A 109 0.95 -6.43 -6.82
N THR A 110 1.50 -5.49 -6.06
CA THR A 110 0.84 -4.88 -4.91
C THR A 110 0.98 -3.37 -5.01
N ILE A 111 0.01 -2.62 -4.48
CA ILE A 111 0.05 -1.16 -4.47
C ILE A 111 0.28 -0.74 -3.03
N VAL A 112 1.34 0.05 -2.80
CA VAL A 112 1.71 0.53 -1.48
C VAL A 112 1.64 2.05 -1.45
N ASN A 113 0.87 2.59 -0.51
CA ASN A 113 0.90 4.01 -0.18
C ASN A 113 1.93 4.24 0.91
N LEU A 114 2.97 5.00 0.61
CA LEU A 114 4.04 5.37 1.54
C LEU A 114 3.95 6.87 1.85
N LEU A 115 3.50 7.20 3.05
CA LEU A 115 3.44 8.56 3.57
C LEU A 115 4.72 8.86 4.36
N ILE A 116 5.37 9.97 4.04
CA ILE A 116 6.61 10.41 4.69
C ILE A 116 6.45 11.85 5.15
N GLN A 117 6.67 12.09 6.43
CA GLN A 117 6.43 13.38 7.07
C GLN A 117 7.57 13.75 8.02
N GLY A 118 8.10 14.97 7.89
CA GLY A 118 9.10 15.47 8.83
C GLY A 118 8.54 15.62 10.24
N LYS A 119 9.35 15.34 11.27
CA LYS A 119 8.92 15.53 12.68
C LYS A 119 8.90 17.01 13.10
N SER A 120 9.46 17.90 12.29
CA SER A 120 9.54 19.34 12.54
C SER A 120 9.57 20.15 11.23
N SER A 121 9.66 21.47 11.34
CA SER A 121 9.86 22.36 10.18
C SER A 121 11.27 22.28 9.56
N LYS A 122 12.23 21.59 10.21
CA LYS A 122 13.56 21.32 9.63
C LYS A 122 13.37 20.38 8.44
N ALA A 123 13.88 20.80 7.28
CA ALA A 123 13.81 20.02 6.06
C ALA A 123 14.54 18.67 6.20
N VAL A 124 13.88 17.61 5.76
CA VAL A 124 14.49 16.31 5.50
C VAL A 124 14.44 16.08 4.00
N VAL A 125 15.60 15.84 3.40
CA VAL A 125 15.72 15.45 2.00
C VAL A 125 15.71 13.94 1.95
N ILE A 126 14.76 13.38 1.23
CA ILE A 126 14.77 11.96 0.90
C ILE A 126 15.42 11.81 -0.46
N GLU A 127 16.56 11.13 -0.47
CA GLU A 127 17.46 11.03 -1.62
C GLU A 127 17.03 9.92 -2.57
N ARG A 128 16.47 8.84 -2.03
CA ARG A 128 16.07 7.65 -2.79
C ARG A 128 15.15 6.77 -1.96
N ILE A 129 14.32 6.00 -2.66
CA ILE A 129 13.66 4.83 -2.10
C ILE A 129 14.09 3.62 -2.92
N THR A 130 14.54 2.56 -2.25
CA THR A 130 14.91 1.28 -2.87
C THR A 130 14.13 0.13 -2.27
N VAL A 131 14.15 -1.02 -2.95
CA VAL A 131 13.56 -2.26 -2.45
C VAL A 131 14.67 -3.16 -1.92
N LYS A 132 14.51 -3.63 -0.68
CA LYS A 132 15.38 -4.63 -0.05
C LYS A 132 14.64 -5.97 0.00
N PRO A 133 15.03 -6.96 -0.81
CA PRO A 133 14.49 -8.32 -0.71
C PRO A 133 14.81 -8.92 0.66
N VAL A 134 13.78 -9.48 1.29
CA VAL A 134 13.87 -10.26 2.54
C VAL A 134 13.83 -11.76 2.23
N SER A 135 13.04 -12.16 1.24
CA SER A 135 12.99 -13.53 0.73
C SER A 135 12.54 -13.54 -0.72
N VAL A 136 13.14 -14.41 -1.53
CA VAL A 136 12.74 -14.68 -2.92
C VAL A 136 12.61 -16.19 -3.08
N LYS A 137 11.48 -16.65 -3.59
CA LYS A 137 11.18 -18.07 -3.84
C LYS A 137 10.50 -18.25 -5.20
N ASP A 138 10.46 -19.46 -5.71
CA ASP A 138 9.70 -19.78 -6.93
C ASP A 138 8.21 -19.47 -6.74
N ALA A 139 7.55 -19.04 -7.83
CA ALA A 139 6.12 -18.82 -7.85
C ALA A 139 5.34 -20.06 -7.37
N PRO A 140 4.39 -19.90 -6.43
CA PRO A 140 3.66 -21.04 -5.90
C PRO A 140 2.61 -21.56 -6.89
N LYS A 141 2.35 -22.87 -6.81
CA LYS A 141 1.21 -23.49 -7.47
C LYS A 141 -0.02 -23.35 -6.58
N GLY A 142 -1.11 -22.86 -7.16
CA GLY A 142 -2.37 -22.66 -6.45
C GLY A 142 -3.49 -22.21 -7.39
N LEU A 143 -4.41 -21.41 -6.85
CA LEU A 143 -5.48 -20.75 -7.60
C LEU A 143 -5.23 -19.24 -7.61
N ARG A 144 -4.94 -18.66 -8.77
CA ARG A 144 -4.94 -17.20 -8.99
C ARG A 144 -6.36 -16.78 -9.34
N LEU A 145 -6.92 -15.87 -8.55
CA LEU A 145 -8.21 -15.26 -8.80
C LEU A 145 -8.04 -13.74 -8.85
N ARG A 146 -8.52 -13.13 -9.93
CA ARG A 146 -8.61 -11.68 -10.07
C ARG A 146 -10.07 -11.28 -10.27
N THR A 147 -10.49 -10.19 -9.65
CA THR A 147 -11.82 -9.61 -9.88
C THR A 147 -11.76 -8.62 -11.02
N VAL A 148 -12.80 -8.59 -11.84
CA VAL A 148 -12.98 -7.56 -12.88
C VAL A 148 -14.15 -6.68 -12.47
N GLY A 149 -13.95 -5.37 -12.52
CA GLY A 149 -14.97 -4.37 -12.27
C GLY A 149 -14.63 -3.09 -13.00
N GLU A 150 -15.63 -2.25 -13.20
CA GLU A 150 -15.48 -0.91 -13.76
C GLU A 150 -15.44 0.06 -12.59
N CYS A 151 -14.34 0.79 -12.46
CA CYS A 151 -14.27 2.01 -11.69
C CYS A 151 -13.72 3.09 -12.61
N GLY A 152 -14.16 4.34 -12.46
CA GLY A 152 -13.66 5.41 -13.33
C GLY A 152 -12.14 5.62 -13.25
N ASP A 153 -11.62 6.51 -14.11
CA ASP A 153 -10.20 6.86 -14.27
C ASP A 153 -9.39 6.90 -12.95
N ALA A 154 -8.63 5.83 -12.67
CA ALA A 154 -7.66 5.78 -11.57
C ALA A 154 -6.21 6.01 -12.08
N ASN A 155 -6.02 7.09 -12.86
CA ASN A 155 -4.69 7.40 -13.38
C ASN A 155 -3.87 8.17 -12.35
N THR A 156 -3.53 7.59 -11.19
CA THR A 156 -2.72 8.29 -10.16
C THR A 156 -1.22 8.24 -10.50
N SER A 157 -0.49 9.34 -10.29
CA SER A 157 0.99 9.34 -10.36
C SER A 157 1.58 8.33 -9.37
N ARG A 158 2.51 7.48 -9.84
CA ARG A 158 3.04 6.35 -9.05
C ARG A 158 4.42 5.91 -9.55
N PHE A 159 5.18 5.27 -8.68
CA PHE A 159 6.42 4.57 -8.99
C PHE A 159 6.12 3.09 -9.21
N LEU A 160 6.74 2.44 -10.19
CA LEU A 160 6.79 0.98 -10.21
C LEU A 160 8.20 0.45 -10.16
N VAL A 161 8.27 -0.79 -9.73
CA VAL A 161 9.51 -1.53 -9.59
C VAL A 161 9.27 -2.98 -9.97
N ASP A 162 10.02 -3.43 -10.97
CA ASP A 162 10.07 -4.84 -11.36
C ASP A 162 11.08 -5.56 -10.48
N LEU A 163 10.55 -6.39 -9.58
CA LEU A 163 11.33 -7.14 -8.61
C LEU A 163 12.12 -8.28 -9.27
N ASP A 164 11.75 -8.73 -10.47
CA ASP A 164 12.46 -9.81 -11.17
C ASP A 164 13.74 -9.33 -11.88
N THR A 165 13.99 -8.01 -11.91
CA THR A 165 15.23 -7.46 -12.47
C THR A 165 16.41 -7.63 -11.52
N GLU A 166 17.63 -7.77 -12.06
CA GLU A 166 18.86 -7.88 -11.24
C GLU A 166 19.06 -6.69 -10.28
N ARG A 167 18.54 -5.52 -10.65
CA ARG A 167 18.61 -4.28 -9.86
C ARG A 167 17.25 -3.58 -9.90
N PRO A 168 16.31 -3.95 -9.02
CA PRO A 168 15.00 -3.31 -8.97
C PRO A 168 15.13 -1.81 -8.72
N GLN A 169 14.60 -1.00 -9.63
CA GLN A 169 14.60 0.47 -9.53
C GLN A 169 13.19 1.00 -9.64
N LEU A 170 12.87 1.97 -8.78
CA LEU A 170 11.63 2.72 -8.87
C LEU A 170 11.67 3.62 -10.10
N LYS A 171 10.73 3.41 -11.02
CA LYS A 171 10.52 4.24 -12.21
C LYS A 171 9.22 5.00 -12.04
N PHE A 172 9.28 6.31 -12.16
CA PHE A 172 8.08 7.15 -12.10
C PHE A 172 7.29 7.08 -13.41
N ARG A 173 5.97 7.12 -13.32
CA ARG A 173 5.09 7.46 -14.44
C ARG A 173 4.15 8.57 -14.03
N ASP A 174 4.03 9.53 -14.93
CA ASP A 174 3.07 10.61 -14.83
C ASP A 174 1.64 10.06 -14.83
N GLY A 175 0.84 10.58 -13.89
CA GLY A 175 -0.61 10.40 -13.83
C GLY A 175 -1.27 11.69 -13.33
N LYS A 176 -2.60 11.69 -13.22
CA LYS A 176 -3.37 12.68 -12.49
C LYS A 176 -3.06 12.57 -10.98
N ASP A 177 -3.38 13.63 -10.26
CA ASP A 177 -3.58 13.58 -8.83
C ASP A 177 -4.92 14.21 -8.51
N ASP A 178 -5.50 13.82 -7.36
CA ASP A 178 -6.87 14.21 -7.00
C ASP A 178 -7.03 15.74 -6.84
N ASP A 179 -5.92 16.47 -6.69
CA ASP A 179 -5.87 17.92 -6.43
C ASP A 179 -5.20 18.77 -7.54
N GLY A 180 -4.69 18.17 -8.63
CA GLY A 180 -3.92 18.90 -9.66
C GLY A 180 -2.53 19.40 -9.21
N LYS A 181 -1.99 18.90 -8.10
CA LYS A 181 -0.68 19.29 -7.55
C LYS A 181 0.48 18.61 -8.30
N ARG A 182 1.65 19.25 -8.20
CA ARG A 182 2.91 18.71 -8.71
C ARG A 182 3.27 17.44 -7.92
N ARG A 183 3.12 16.28 -8.55
CA ARG A 183 3.62 15.01 -8.02
C ARG A 183 5.13 14.91 -8.27
N VAL A 184 5.85 14.35 -7.29
CA VAL A 184 7.29 14.15 -7.39
C VAL A 184 7.58 13.12 -8.49
N SER A 185 8.16 13.58 -9.60
CA SER A 185 8.47 12.71 -10.75
C SER A 185 9.84 12.03 -10.67
N SER A 186 10.67 12.41 -9.70
CA SER A 186 11.98 11.82 -9.44
C SER A 186 12.52 12.25 -8.08
N PHE A 187 13.28 11.38 -7.41
CA PHE A 187 14.07 11.76 -6.23
C PHE A 187 15.24 12.70 -6.62
N PRO A 188 15.69 13.59 -5.73
CA PRO A 188 15.31 13.75 -4.32
C PRO A 188 14.02 14.57 -4.09
N TYR A 189 13.37 14.37 -2.94
CA TYR A 189 12.27 15.23 -2.46
C TYR A 189 12.52 15.73 -1.04
N LYS A 190 11.82 16.80 -0.67
CA LYS A 190 11.94 17.46 0.62
C LYS A 190 10.63 17.29 1.37
N VAL A 191 10.71 16.89 2.63
CA VAL A 191 9.57 16.84 3.55
C VAL A 191 9.82 17.70 4.78
N THR A 192 8.74 18.22 5.34
CA THR A 192 8.69 18.90 6.65
C THR A 192 7.44 18.42 7.40
N SER A 193 7.20 18.96 8.60
CA SER A 193 5.98 18.66 9.36
C SER A 193 4.70 19.16 8.70
N ASP A 194 4.78 20.21 7.89
CA ASP A 194 3.67 20.86 7.17
C ASP A 194 3.64 20.55 5.66
N ASP A 195 4.68 19.91 5.13
CA ASP A 195 4.82 19.49 3.73
C ASP A 195 5.16 17.98 3.68
N PRO A 196 4.18 17.10 3.94
CA PRO A 196 4.37 15.65 3.81
C PRO A 196 4.33 15.22 2.33
N GLU A 197 4.99 14.12 2.01
CA GLU A 197 4.95 13.52 0.68
C GLU A 197 4.35 12.10 0.74
N THR A 198 3.48 11.77 -0.21
CA THR A 198 2.94 10.42 -0.39
C THR A 198 3.40 9.83 -1.71
N ALA A 199 4.19 8.76 -1.65
CA ALA A 199 4.56 7.97 -2.80
C ALA A 199 3.64 6.75 -2.95
N VAL A 200 3.01 6.62 -4.12
CA VAL A 200 2.34 5.37 -4.52
C VAL A 200 3.39 4.51 -5.21
N ILE A 201 3.69 3.33 -4.66
CA ILE A 201 4.70 2.42 -5.20
C ILE A 201 4.01 1.11 -5.59
N VAL A 202 4.31 0.59 -6.78
CA VAL A 202 3.75 -0.64 -7.33
C VAL A 202 4.86 -1.67 -7.58
N PRO A 203 5.22 -2.48 -6.57
CA PRO A 203 6.13 -3.61 -6.76
C PRO A 203 5.43 -4.74 -7.49
N MET A 204 6.10 -5.27 -8.52
CA MET A 204 5.57 -6.35 -9.35
C MET A 204 6.56 -7.51 -9.50
N THR A 205 6.04 -8.69 -9.78
CA THR A 205 6.78 -9.91 -10.13
C THR A 205 5.93 -10.78 -11.05
N ASN A 206 6.58 -11.38 -12.04
CA ASN A 206 6.03 -12.37 -12.96
C ASN A 206 6.53 -13.80 -12.66
N GLU A 207 7.55 -13.95 -11.82
CA GLU A 207 8.28 -15.22 -11.72
C GLU A 207 8.41 -15.77 -10.29
N HIS A 208 8.27 -14.93 -9.27
CA HIS A 208 8.65 -15.30 -7.90
C HIS A 208 7.60 -14.95 -6.84
N ASP A 209 7.79 -15.51 -5.65
CA ASP A 209 7.21 -15.09 -4.37
C ASP A 209 8.24 -14.20 -3.66
N TYR A 210 7.96 -12.90 -3.61
CA TYR A 210 8.79 -11.89 -2.98
C TYR A 210 8.25 -11.49 -1.62
N ARG A 211 9.15 -11.47 -0.63
CA ARG A 211 8.99 -10.66 0.58
C ARG A 211 10.05 -9.57 0.60
N PHE A 212 9.68 -8.34 0.89
CA PHE A 212 10.59 -7.19 0.80
C PHE A 212 10.24 -6.07 1.78
N LYS A 213 11.19 -5.16 2.02
CA LYS A 213 10.98 -3.87 2.67
C LYS A 213 11.43 -2.74 1.76
N PHE A 214 10.92 -1.53 1.99
CA PHE A 214 11.50 -0.33 1.39
C PHE A 214 12.65 0.18 2.24
N VAL A 215 13.66 0.75 1.60
CA VAL A 215 14.76 1.46 2.27
C VAL A 215 14.74 2.89 1.80
N ILE A 216 14.60 3.82 2.74
CA ILE A 216 14.53 5.26 2.49
C ILE A 216 15.88 5.87 2.84
N GLU A 217 16.63 6.32 1.84
CA GLU A 217 17.88 7.08 2.02
C GLU A 217 17.54 8.55 2.30
N TRP A 218 18.07 9.12 3.38
CA TRP A 218 17.70 10.46 3.82
C TRP A 218 18.87 11.31 4.32
N LYS A 219 18.66 12.63 4.28
CA LYS A 219 19.57 13.64 4.82
C LYS A 219 18.83 14.81 5.46
N SER A 220 19.32 15.30 6.59
CA SER A 220 18.80 16.52 7.24
C SER A 220 19.94 17.34 7.86
N GLY A 221 20.41 18.36 7.14
CA GLY A 221 21.61 19.10 7.52
C GLY A 221 22.87 18.22 7.42
N ALA A 222 23.55 18.01 8.54
CA ALA A 222 24.74 17.16 8.64
C ALA A 222 24.42 15.68 8.94
N GLU A 223 23.17 15.37 9.28
CA GLU A 223 22.72 14.00 9.57
C GLU A 223 22.24 13.34 8.28
N SER A 224 22.51 12.04 8.13
CA SER A 224 22.01 11.21 7.04
C SER A 224 21.89 9.76 7.51
N GLY A 225 21.08 8.97 6.82
CA GLY A 225 20.94 7.56 7.13
C GLY A 225 19.95 6.85 6.22
N GLU A 226 19.57 5.66 6.63
CA GLU A 226 18.56 4.84 5.96
C GLU A 226 17.47 4.48 6.97
N LEU A 227 16.22 4.38 6.50
CA LEU A 227 15.10 3.83 7.27
C LEU A 227 14.49 2.67 6.50
N GLU A 228 14.44 1.49 7.11
CA GLU A 228 13.69 0.35 6.58
C GLU A 228 12.21 0.46 6.97
N VAL A 229 11.33 0.25 6.00
CA VAL A 229 9.87 0.34 6.18
C VAL A 229 9.20 -0.90 5.61
N GLY A 230 8.40 -1.56 6.44
CA GLY A 230 7.50 -2.65 6.10
C GLY A 230 6.03 -2.22 6.13
N ASP A 231 5.13 -3.20 6.15
CA ASP A 231 3.68 -2.98 6.14
C ASP A 231 3.17 -2.59 7.53
N GLY A 232 2.81 -1.31 7.68
CA GLY A 232 2.24 -0.76 8.91
C GLY A 232 0.93 -1.43 9.30
N GLY A 233 0.14 -1.89 8.33
CA GLY A 233 -1.09 -2.66 8.57
C GLY A 233 -0.83 -4.05 9.16
N ARG A 234 0.43 -4.51 9.11
CA ARG A 234 0.89 -5.79 9.64
C ARG A 234 2.03 -5.63 10.65
N GLY A 235 2.14 -4.48 11.30
CA GLY A 235 3.13 -4.27 12.37
C GLY A 235 4.58 -4.23 11.87
N ASP A 236 4.83 -3.65 10.70
CA ASP A 236 6.14 -3.52 10.04
C ASP A 236 6.73 -4.85 9.51
N ASP A 237 5.87 -5.85 9.31
CA ASP A 237 6.20 -7.06 8.56
C ASP A 237 6.67 -6.71 7.12
N PRO A 238 7.56 -7.49 6.51
CA PRO A 238 7.86 -7.36 5.08
C PRO A 238 6.58 -7.45 4.23
N PHE A 239 6.48 -6.58 3.22
CA PHE A 239 5.48 -6.69 2.16
C PHE A 239 5.62 -8.02 1.43
N GLU A 240 4.54 -8.46 0.78
CA GLU A 240 4.51 -9.71 0.04
C GLU A 240 3.78 -9.54 -1.30
N VAL A 241 4.36 -10.11 -2.35
CA VAL A 241 3.74 -10.21 -3.68
C VAL A 241 4.21 -11.49 -4.34
N VAL A 242 3.27 -12.24 -4.92
CA VAL A 242 3.58 -13.52 -5.56
C VAL A 242 3.12 -13.56 -7.00
N SER A 243 3.93 -14.12 -7.87
CA SER A 243 3.49 -14.41 -9.23
C SER A 243 2.44 -15.52 -9.23
N GLY A 244 1.36 -15.28 -9.98
CA GLY A 244 0.36 -16.29 -10.27
C GLY A 244 0.65 -17.11 -11.54
N SER A 245 1.83 -16.98 -12.15
CA SER A 245 2.19 -17.65 -13.41
C SER A 245 2.20 -19.17 -13.31
N ALA A 246 2.54 -19.71 -12.14
CA ALA A 246 2.53 -21.16 -11.86
C ALA A 246 1.17 -21.69 -11.37
N SER A 247 0.17 -20.82 -11.20
CA SER A 247 -1.15 -21.14 -10.66
C SER A 247 -2.21 -21.28 -11.76
N LYS A 248 -3.32 -21.99 -11.45
CA LYS A 248 -4.50 -21.95 -12.32
C LYS A 248 -5.14 -20.57 -12.22
N GLN A 249 -5.38 -19.91 -13.34
CA GLN A 249 -5.80 -18.51 -13.37
C GLN A 249 -7.26 -18.37 -13.76
N TYR A 250 -8.01 -17.59 -12.97
CA TYR A 250 -9.40 -17.28 -13.22
C TYR A 250 -9.69 -15.81 -12.98
N THR A 251 -10.59 -15.25 -13.79
CA THR A 251 -11.26 -13.99 -13.49
C THR A 251 -12.63 -14.25 -12.87
N LEU A 252 -13.02 -13.41 -11.91
CA LEU A 252 -14.34 -13.43 -11.29
C LEU A 252 -15.05 -12.11 -11.54
N ASN A 253 -16.26 -12.20 -12.11
CA ASN A 253 -17.14 -11.06 -12.33
C ASN A 253 -18.31 -11.12 -11.33
N GLN A 254 -19.10 -10.04 -11.26
CA GLN A 254 -20.27 -9.93 -10.38
C GLN A 254 -21.34 -11.03 -10.59
N ASP A 255 -21.31 -11.74 -11.72
CA ASP A 255 -22.16 -12.91 -11.97
C ASP A 255 -21.73 -14.17 -11.19
N LEU A 256 -20.67 -14.08 -10.39
CA LEU A 256 -20.11 -15.12 -9.54
C LEU A 256 -19.68 -16.37 -10.30
N LYS A 257 -19.36 -16.24 -11.60
CA LYS A 257 -18.89 -17.34 -12.45
C LYS A 257 -17.41 -17.16 -12.78
N PRO A 258 -16.50 -17.93 -12.15
CA PRO A 258 -15.09 -17.89 -12.51
C PRO A 258 -14.90 -18.32 -13.97
N ARG A 259 -14.12 -17.55 -14.71
CA ARG A 259 -13.76 -17.84 -16.11
C ARG A 259 -12.27 -18.12 -16.17
N PRO A 260 -11.83 -19.23 -16.78
CA PRO A 260 -10.41 -19.44 -17.03
C PRO A 260 -9.84 -18.25 -17.80
N THR A 261 -8.69 -17.78 -17.37
CA THR A 261 -7.95 -16.71 -18.05
C THR A 261 -6.51 -17.15 -18.25
N GLN A 262 -5.84 -16.53 -19.21
CA GLN A 262 -4.40 -16.57 -19.30
C GLN A 262 -3.94 -15.12 -19.34
N GLU A 263 -3.40 -14.66 -18.22
CA GLU A 263 -2.93 -13.29 -18.14
C GLU A 263 -1.53 -13.21 -18.74
N PRO A 264 -1.28 -12.20 -19.60
CA PRO A 264 0.06 -11.97 -20.11
C PRO A 264 0.99 -11.67 -18.93
N LYS A 265 2.31 -11.81 -19.15
CA LYS A 265 3.28 -11.25 -18.21
C LYS A 265 2.93 -9.77 -18.00
N VAL A 266 2.88 -9.36 -16.74
CA VAL A 266 2.75 -7.96 -16.35
C VAL A 266 4.05 -7.30 -16.77
N THR A 267 4.06 -6.75 -17.98
CA THR A 267 5.20 -5.98 -18.51
C THR A 267 5.06 -4.51 -18.13
N ASP A 268 3.82 -4.09 -17.91
CA ASP A 268 3.45 -2.78 -17.45
C ASP A 268 2.19 -2.88 -16.56
N PRO A 269 2.32 -2.85 -15.22
CA PRO A 269 1.20 -2.76 -14.28
C PRO A 269 0.27 -1.58 -14.60
N PHE A 270 0.79 -0.51 -15.18
CA PHE A 270 -0.01 0.63 -15.56
C PHE A 270 -0.98 0.30 -16.68
N ALA A 271 -0.54 -0.41 -17.72
CA ALA A 271 -1.44 -0.82 -18.80
C ALA A 271 -2.52 -1.77 -18.27
N GLU A 272 -2.18 -2.59 -17.27
CA GLU A 272 -3.15 -3.50 -16.65
C GLU A 272 -4.15 -2.76 -15.75
N ILE A 273 -3.70 -1.80 -14.94
CA ILE A 273 -4.57 -0.98 -14.09
C ILE A 273 -5.43 -0.03 -14.94
N ASP A 274 -4.83 0.66 -15.91
CA ASP A 274 -5.52 1.63 -16.77
C ASP A 274 -6.57 0.92 -17.66
N ALA A 275 -6.34 -0.33 -18.09
CA ALA A 275 -7.32 -1.11 -18.85
C ALA A 275 -8.52 -1.61 -18.02
N GLN A 276 -8.45 -1.56 -16.69
CA GLN A 276 -9.57 -1.89 -15.80
C GLN A 276 -10.43 -0.66 -15.48
N GLY A 277 -9.88 0.55 -15.66
CA GLY A 277 -10.58 1.81 -15.43
C GLY A 277 -11.42 2.32 -16.60
N GLN A 278 -11.48 1.57 -17.71
CA GLN A 278 -12.25 1.86 -18.93
C GLN A 278 -13.43 0.91 -19.09
#